data_AF-A0A0A9XCX7-F1
#
_entry.id   AF-A0A0A9XCX7-F1
#
_cell.length_a   1.000
_cell.length_b   1.000
_cell.length_c   1.000
_cell.angle_alpha   90.00
_cell.angle_beta   90.00
_cell.angle_gamma   90.00
#
_symmetry.space_group_name_H-M   'P 1'
#
loop_
_entity.id
_entity.type
_entity.pdbx_description
1 polymer ?
#
loop_
_entity_poly.entity_id
_entity_poly.type
_entity_poly.pdbx_seq_one_letter_code
_entity_poly.pdbx_strand_id
1 'polypeptide(L)'
;MPDKLDSKWQQVLDILTQKAADSGTIVKVKESKSNSDRIKLCYDDPFVREHLKSWVHEIVERKRFCKNKEISNQYRTKGNKAYAGANPGSALDLYTKALFYAHKDSEDVYLSYGNRSAVLLFLGKHKECIEDANKALEWSEKDLTRQ
;
A
#
# COMPACT_ATOMS: atom_id res chain seq x y z
N MET A 1 -7.93 -18.53 -11.66
CA MET A 1 -6.81 -19.37 -11.18
C MET A 1 -6.04 -18.54 -10.16
N PRO A 2 -5.66 -19.08 -8.99
CA PRO A 2 -4.81 -18.36 -8.05
C PRO A 2 -3.55 -17.89 -8.78
N ASP A 3 -3.11 -16.66 -8.54
CA ASP A 3 -1.90 -16.14 -9.16
C ASP A 3 -0.73 -17.05 -8.74
N LYS A 4 0.20 -17.37 -9.66
CA LYS A 4 1.41 -18.11 -9.29
C LYS A 4 2.20 -17.38 -8.18
N LEU A 5 1.99 -16.06 -8.03
CA LEU A 5 2.53 -15.27 -6.94
C LEU A 5 1.88 -15.59 -5.58
N ASP A 6 0.56 -15.84 -5.54
CA ASP A 6 -0.14 -16.25 -4.31
C ASP A 6 0.39 -17.59 -3.82
N SER A 7 0.67 -18.53 -4.73
CA SER A 7 1.31 -19.80 -4.35
C SER A 7 2.74 -19.63 -3.83
N LYS A 8 3.49 -18.62 -4.28
CA LYS A 8 4.84 -18.32 -3.76
C LYS A 8 4.79 -17.63 -2.40
N TRP A 9 3.86 -16.70 -2.23
CA TRP A 9 3.63 -16.05 -0.94
C TRP A 9 3.17 -17.06 0.11
N GLN A 10 2.26 -17.97 -0.25
CA GLN A 10 1.81 -19.00 0.67
C GLN A 10 2.97 -19.90 1.13
N GLN A 11 3.89 -20.28 0.23
CA GLN A 11 5.09 -21.03 0.60
C GLN A 11 5.98 -20.26 1.59
N VAL A 12 6.19 -18.96 1.35
CA VAL A 12 6.94 -18.11 2.28
C VAL A 12 6.24 -18.05 3.63
N LEU A 13 4.92 -17.83 3.64
CA LEU A 13 4.12 -17.86 4.86
C LEU A 13 4.27 -19.18 5.60
N ASP A 14 4.06 -20.32 4.94
CA ASP A 14 4.11 -21.64 5.57
C ASP A 14 5.47 -21.86 6.25
N ILE A 15 6.58 -21.52 5.58
CA ILE A 15 7.94 -21.59 6.14
C ILE A 15 8.09 -20.69 7.38
N LEU A 16 7.63 -19.44 7.28
CA LEU A 16 7.71 -18.48 8.37
C LEU A 16 6.89 -18.92 9.58
N THR A 17 5.65 -19.38 9.36
CA THR A 17 4.75 -19.81 10.44
C THR A 17 5.25 -21.08 11.11
N GLN A 18 5.78 -22.04 10.35
CA GLN A 18 6.37 -23.26 10.92
C GLN A 18 7.54 -22.91 11.83
N LYS A 19 8.47 -22.06 11.36
CA LYS A 19 9.63 -21.67 12.18
C LYS A 19 9.25 -20.82 13.39
N ALA A 20 8.29 -19.91 13.23
CA ALA A 20 7.78 -19.08 14.31
C ALA A 20 7.03 -19.88 15.38
N ALA A 21 6.45 -21.04 15.01
CA ALA A 21 5.88 -21.98 15.96
C ALA A 21 6.98 -22.62 16.82
N ASP A 22 8.06 -23.08 16.19
CA ASP A 22 9.20 -23.73 16.88
C ASP A 22 9.93 -22.79 17.85
N SER A 23 10.01 -21.49 17.54
CA SER A 23 10.68 -20.48 18.38
C SER A 23 9.76 -19.82 19.44
N GLY A 24 8.47 -20.16 19.45
CA GLY A 24 7.46 -19.50 20.29
C GLY A 24 7.13 -18.07 19.88
N THR A 25 7.72 -17.56 18.79
CA THR A 25 7.44 -16.22 18.24
C THR A 25 5.97 -16.07 17.86
N ILE A 26 5.31 -17.13 17.38
CA ILE A 26 3.89 -17.09 17.01
C ILE A 26 2.98 -16.75 18.20
N VAL A 27 3.32 -17.25 19.40
CA VAL A 27 2.56 -16.99 20.62
C VAL A 27 2.75 -15.53 21.03
N LYS A 28 3.99 -15.04 21.02
CA LYS A 28 4.31 -13.64 21.32
C LYS A 28 3.59 -12.67 20.38
N VAL A 29 3.54 -12.99 19.09
CA VAL A 29 2.81 -12.18 18.08
C VAL A 29 1.31 -12.19 18.37
N LYS A 30 0.74 -13.35 18.73
CA LYS A 30 -0.68 -13.49 19.08
C LYS A 30 -1.05 -12.68 20.33
N GLU A 31 -0.20 -12.71 21.35
CA GLU A 31 -0.40 -12.01 22.63
C GLU A 31 -0.15 -10.50 22.55
N SER A 32 0.56 -10.06 21.51
CA SER A 32 0.85 -8.66 21.28
C SER A 32 -0.41 -7.82 21.01
N LYS A 33 -0.49 -6.66 21.68
CA LYS A 33 -1.66 -5.77 21.68
C LYS A 33 -1.71 -4.82 20.48
N SER A 34 -0.58 -4.54 19.84
CA SER A 34 -0.49 -3.57 18.74
C SER A 34 0.10 -4.20 17.47
N ASN A 35 -0.37 -3.75 16.30
CA ASN A 35 0.21 -4.20 15.03
C ASN A 35 1.67 -3.76 14.87
N SER A 36 2.07 -2.62 15.46
CA SER A 36 3.47 -2.18 15.44
C SER A 36 4.37 -3.17 16.18
N ASP A 37 3.94 -3.63 17.35
CA ASP A 37 4.70 -4.61 18.15
C ASP A 37 4.72 -5.98 17.47
N ARG A 38 3.62 -6.40 16.83
CA ARG A 38 3.59 -7.63 16.01
C ARG A 38 4.62 -7.57 14.88
N ILE A 39 4.68 -6.43 14.17
CA ILE A 39 5.64 -6.22 13.09
C ILE A 39 7.07 -6.28 13.63
N LYS A 40 7.35 -5.60 14.76
CA LYS A 40 8.68 -5.64 15.40
C LYS A 40 9.08 -7.07 15.78
N LEU A 41 8.20 -7.81 16.47
CA LEU A 41 8.47 -9.20 16.86
C LEU A 41 8.82 -10.09 15.67
N CYS A 42 8.07 -9.97 14.56
CA CYS A 42 8.39 -10.69 13.33
C CYS A 42 9.70 -10.23 12.70
N TYR A 43 10.00 -8.93 12.72
CA TYR A 43 11.19 -8.37 12.09
C TYR A 43 12.47 -8.57 12.90
N ASP A 44 12.37 -8.70 14.22
CA ASP A 44 13.50 -8.92 15.11
C ASP A 44 14.02 -10.36 14.99
N ASP A 45 13.14 -11.33 14.71
CA ASP A 45 13.52 -12.71 14.40
C ASP A 45 14.39 -12.75 13.11
N PRO A 46 15.68 -13.16 13.21
CA PRO A 46 16.58 -13.14 12.07
C PRO A 46 16.12 -14.05 10.93
N PHE A 47 15.51 -15.20 11.24
CA PHE A 47 15.03 -16.11 10.21
C PHE A 47 13.89 -15.47 9.44
N VAL A 48 12.91 -14.91 10.15
CA VAL A 48 11.74 -14.26 9.54
C VAL A 48 12.18 -13.07 8.69
N ARG A 49 13.06 -12.22 9.22
CA ARG A 49 13.59 -11.05 8.53
C ARG A 49 14.29 -11.42 7.23
N GLU A 50 15.19 -12.41 7.23
CA GLU A 50 15.96 -12.76 6.03
C GLU A 50 15.08 -13.42 4.95
N HIS A 51 14.10 -14.25 5.33
CA HIS A 51 13.15 -14.84 4.37
C HIS A 51 12.22 -13.79 3.76
N LEU A 52 11.71 -12.85 4.57
CA LEU A 52 10.90 -11.73 4.06
C LEU A 52 11.72 -10.84 3.14
N LYS A 53 12.96 -10.50 3.50
CA LYS A 53 13.87 -9.72 2.64
C LYS A 53 14.11 -10.42 1.30
N SER A 54 14.39 -11.72 1.32
CA SER A 54 14.62 -12.52 0.11
C SER A 54 13.38 -12.51 -0.80
N TRP A 55 12.19 -12.73 -0.24
CA TRP A 55 10.94 -12.67 -1.00
C TRP A 55 10.65 -11.28 -1.58
N VAL A 56 10.85 -10.22 -0.79
CA VAL A 56 10.70 -8.84 -1.28
C VAL A 56 11.66 -8.56 -2.42
N HIS A 57 12.93 -8.96 -2.28
CA HIS A 57 13.93 -8.80 -3.33
C HIS A 57 13.51 -9.49 -4.63
N GLU A 58 13.07 -10.75 -4.56
CA GLU A 58 12.56 -11.50 -5.72
C GLU A 58 11.39 -10.78 -6.40
N ILE A 59 10.47 -10.18 -5.62
CA ILE A 59 9.33 -9.45 -6.17
C ILE A 59 9.75 -8.15 -6.84
N VAL A 60 10.64 -7.39 -6.20
CA VAL A 60 11.11 -6.10 -6.72
C VAL A 60 11.88 -6.29 -8.03
N GLU A 61 12.75 -7.31 -8.10
CA GLU A 61 13.54 -7.59 -9.31
C GLU A 61 12.69 -8.00 -10.52
N ARG A 62 11.51 -8.60 -10.29
CA ARG A 62 10.61 -9.02 -11.37
C ARG A 62 9.94 -7.87 -12.13
N LYS A 63 10.17 -6.60 -11.75
CA LYS A 63 9.61 -5.38 -12.39
C LYS A 63 8.08 -5.39 -12.60
N ARG A 64 7.35 -6.28 -11.92
CA ARG A 64 5.90 -6.49 -12.12
C ARG A 64 5.06 -5.30 -11.62
N PHE A 65 5.61 -4.51 -10.70
CA PHE A 65 4.96 -3.35 -10.08
C PHE A 65 5.82 -2.09 -10.23
N CYS A 66 6.24 -1.79 -11.46
CA CYS A 66 6.89 -0.51 -11.75
C CYS A 66 5.87 0.64 -11.75
N LYS A 67 6.36 1.85 -11.49
CA LYS A 67 5.57 3.07 -11.70
C LYS A 67 5.19 3.16 -13.17
N ASN A 68 3.92 3.44 -13.45
CA ASN A 68 3.35 3.50 -14.78
C ASN A 68 2.24 4.56 -14.80
N LYS A 69 2.46 5.62 -15.58
CA LYS A 69 1.56 6.78 -15.65
C LYS A 69 0.19 6.41 -16.23
N GLU A 70 0.18 5.58 -17.27
CA GLU A 70 -1.05 5.18 -17.96
C GLU A 70 -1.93 4.32 -17.04
N ILE A 71 -1.35 3.33 -16.35
CA ILE A 71 -2.07 2.48 -15.40
C ILE A 71 -2.58 3.30 -14.21
N SER A 72 -1.76 4.21 -13.68
CA SER A 72 -2.19 5.15 -12.63
C SER A 72 -3.44 5.93 -13.06
N ASN A 73 -3.39 6.55 -14.24
CA ASN A 73 -4.50 7.33 -14.78
C ASN A 73 -5.75 6.49 -15.07
N GLN A 74 -5.60 5.25 -15.51
CA GLN A 74 -6.72 4.33 -15.67
C GLN A 74 -7.42 4.03 -14.34
N TYR A 75 -6.65 3.75 -13.28
CA TYR A 75 -7.23 3.53 -11.95
C TYR A 75 -7.88 4.79 -11.39
N ARG A 76 -7.26 5.96 -11.55
CA ARG A 76 -7.84 7.25 -11.14
C ARG A 76 -9.15 7.52 -11.86
N THR A 77 -9.20 7.29 -13.18
CA THR A 77 -10.42 7.46 -13.98
C THR A 77 -11.53 6.50 -13.53
N LYS A 78 -11.19 5.23 -13.21
CA LYS A 78 -12.15 4.28 -12.62
C LYS A 78 -12.64 4.74 -11.25
N GLY A 79 -11.73 5.28 -10.42
CA GLY A 79 -12.06 5.87 -9.12
C GLY A 79 -13.05 7.03 -9.24
N ASN A 80 -12.84 7.93 -10.20
CA ASN A 80 -13.76 9.05 -10.46
C ASN A 80 -15.17 8.54 -10.80
N LYS A 81 -15.27 7.49 -11.61
CA LYS A 81 -16.57 6.86 -11.95
C LYS A 81 -17.22 6.22 -10.71
N ALA A 82 -16.46 5.52 -9.88
CA ALA A 82 -16.97 4.92 -8.65
C ALA A 82 -17.45 5.97 -7.64
N TYR A 83 -16.72 7.09 -7.52
CA TYR A 83 -17.10 8.20 -6.66
C TYR A 83 -18.38 8.88 -7.15
N ALA A 84 -18.50 9.15 -8.45
CA ALA A 84 -19.71 9.70 -9.05
C ALA A 84 -20.92 8.76 -8.90
N GLY A 85 -20.68 7.44 -8.90
CA GLY A 85 -21.70 6.42 -8.62
C GLY A 85 -22.02 6.20 -7.14
N ALA A 86 -21.58 7.07 -6.24
CA ALA A 86 -21.78 6.97 -4.79
C ALA A 86 -21.28 5.65 -4.17
N ASN A 87 -20.22 5.07 -4.73
CA ASN A 87 -19.53 3.91 -4.17
C ASN A 87 -18.16 4.32 -3.59
N PRO A 88 -18.15 4.92 -2.37
CA PRO A 88 -16.92 5.47 -1.79
C PRO A 88 -15.89 4.40 -1.45
N GLY A 89 -16.31 3.18 -1.07
CA GLY A 89 -15.38 2.08 -0.79
C GLY A 89 -14.59 1.68 -2.03
N SER A 90 -15.28 1.48 -3.16
CA SER A 90 -14.62 1.18 -4.43
C SER A 90 -13.75 2.34 -4.92
N ALA A 91 -14.21 3.58 -4.77
CA ALA A 91 -13.41 4.77 -5.12
C ALA A 91 -12.10 4.84 -4.31
N LEU A 92 -12.16 4.57 -3.00
CA LEU A 92 -11.01 4.56 -2.12
C LEU A 92 -9.96 3.52 -2.56
N ASP A 93 -10.40 2.31 -2.88
CA ASP A 93 -9.53 1.23 -3.37
C ASP A 93 -8.88 1.60 -4.71
N LEU A 94 -9.65 2.19 -5.62
CA LEU A 94 -9.19 2.55 -6.95
C LEU A 94 -8.19 3.71 -6.92
N TYR A 95 -8.42 4.75 -6.09
CA TYR A 95 -7.43 5.82 -5.92
C TYR A 95 -6.15 5.33 -5.21
N THR A 96 -6.28 4.39 -4.28
CA THR A 96 -5.11 3.75 -3.66
C THR A 96 -4.29 2.97 -4.69
N LYS A 97 -4.95 2.23 -5.60
CA LYS A 97 -4.27 1.58 -6.73
C LYS A 97 -3.61 2.60 -7.66
N ALA A 98 -4.26 3.73 -7.96
CA ALA A 98 -3.66 4.79 -8.77
C ALA A 98 -2.32 5.27 -8.16
N LEU A 99 -2.30 5.57 -6.86
CA LEU A 99 -1.09 5.96 -6.12
C LEU A 99 0.04 4.92 -6.19
N PHE A 100 -0.28 3.63 -6.18
CA PHE A 100 0.74 2.58 -6.31
C PHE A 100 1.50 2.65 -7.64
N TYR A 101 0.81 2.99 -8.74
CA TYR A 101 1.42 3.11 -10.05
C TYR A 101 1.96 4.51 -10.36
N ALA A 102 1.51 5.54 -9.64
CA ALA A 102 1.97 6.92 -9.88
C ALA A 102 3.45 7.12 -9.52
N HIS A 103 4.18 7.87 -10.36
CA HIS A 103 5.57 8.24 -10.08
C HIS A 103 5.63 9.28 -8.97
N LYS A 104 6.52 9.12 -7.98
CA LYS A 104 6.49 9.89 -6.72
C LYS A 104 6.46 11.42 -6.88
N ASP A 105 7.03 11.92 -7.97
CA ASP A 105 7.13 13.34 -8.32
C ASP A 105 6.31 13.66 -9.59
N SER A 106 5.20 12.97 -9.85
CA SER A 106 4.28 13.31 -10.95
C SER A 106 2.97 13.87 -10.43
N GLU A 107 2.36 14.74 -11.24
CA GLU A 107 1.02 15.29 -11.03
C GLU A 107 -0.02 14.21 -10.65
N ASP A 108 0.12 12.99 -11.22
CA ASP A 108 -0.79 11.87 -10.97
C ASP A 108 -0.85 11.47 -9.48
N VAL A 109 0.25 11.59 -8.73
CA VAL A 109 0.29 11.32 -7.29
C VAL A 109 -0.63 12.29 -6.55
N TYR A 110 -0.51 13.57 -6.87
CA TYR A 110 -1.18 14.65 -6.15
C TYR A 110 -2.67 14.70 -6.50
N LEU A 111 -3.01 14.50 -7.76
CA LEU A 111 -4.40 14.33 -8.19
C LEU A 111 -5.04 13.11 -7.51
N SER A 112 -4.30 12.01 -7.35
CA SER A 112 -4.83 10.82 -6.68
C SER A 112 -5.01 11.03 -5.18
N TYR A 113 -4.09 11.73 -4.51
CA TYR A 113 -4.25 12.11 -3.10
C TYR A 113 -5.44 13.06 -2.89
N GLY A 114 -5.60 14.08 -3.73
CA GLY A 114 -6.74 15.00 -3.66
C GLY A 114 -8.08 14.30 -3.89
N ASN A 115 -8.14 13.38 -4.86
CA ASN A 115 -9.36 12.61 -5.08
C ASN A 115 -9.65 11.64 -3.93
N ARG A 116 -8.61 11.03 -3.33
CA ARG A 116 -8.76 10.11 -2.20
C ARG A 116 -9.15 10.84 -0.91
N SER A 117 -8.65 12.06 -0.69
CA SER A 117 -9.04 12.88 0.47
C SER A 117 -10.53 13.22 0.45
N ALA A 118 -11.10 13.53 -0.72
CA ALA A 118 -12.54 13.76 -0.87
C ALA A 118 -13.37 12.52 -0.46
N VAL A 119 -12.91 11.31 -0.84
CA VAL A 119 -13.56 10.05 -0.42
C VAL A 119 -13.43 9.84 1.09
N LEU A 120 -12.25 10.08 1.66
CA LEU A 120 -12.00 9.93 3.09
C LEU A 120 -12.85 10.89 3.90
N LEU A 121 -13.03 12.13 3.44
CA LEU A 121 -13.95 13.10 4.02
C LEU A 121 -15.39 12.58 4.02
N PHE A 122 -15.85 12.06 2.89
CA PHE A 122 -17.18 11.45 2.77
C PHE A 122 -17.38 10.27 3.74
N LEU A 123 -16.32 9.50 4.00
CA LEU A 123 -16.32 8.36 4.92
C LEU A 123 -16.11 8.75 6.40
N GLY A 124 -16.01 10.04 6.72
CA GLY A 124 -15.75 10.53 8.09
C GLY A 124 -14.33 10.23 8.61
N LYS A 125 -13.40 9.90 7.71
CA LYS A 125 -11.98 9.62 8.01
C LYS A 125 -11.15 10.91 7.99
N HIS A 126 -11.46 11.81 8.92
CA HIS A 126 -10.93 13.17 8.90
C HIS A 126 -9.40 13.26 9.03
N LYS A 127 -8.80 12.40 9.87
CA LYS A 127 -7.34 12.41 10.06
C LYS A 127 -6.62 12.03 8.77
N GLU A 128 -7.03 10.93 8.16
CA GLU A 128 -6.47 10.43 6.91
C GLU A 128 -6.75 11.39 5.74
N CYS A 129 -7.92 12.03 5.74
CA CYS A 129 -8.26 13.07 4.77
C CYS A 129 -7.26 14.24 4.82
N ILE A 130 -6.95 14.75 6.01
CA ILE A 130 -5.99 15.85 6.20
C ILE A 130 -4.60 15.42 5.73
N GLU A 131 -4.17 14.21 6.09
CA GLU A 131 -2.88 13.67 5.65
C GLU A 131 -2.78 13.59 4.11
N ASP A 132 -3.81 13.11 3.44
CA ASP A 132 -3.86 13.05 1.97
C ASP A 132 -3.94 14.46 1.33
N ALA A 133 -4.73 15.37 1.91
CA ALA A 133 -4.83 16.75 1.44
C ALA A 133 -3.48 17.47 1.52
N ASN A 134 -2.75 17.33 2.62
CA ASN A 134 -1.42 17.92 2.79
C ASN A 134 -0.44 17.38 1.73
N LYS A 135 -0.42 16.05 1.51
CA LYS A 135 0.41 15.45 0.47
C LYS A 135 0.07 15.96 -0.93
N ALA A 136 -1.21 16.21 -1.23
CA ALA A 136 -1.61 16.79 -2.51
C ALA A 136 -1.09 18.23 -2.66
N LEU A 137 -1.10 19.02 -1.58
CA LEU A 137 -0.65 20.43 -1.58
C LEU A 137 0.86 20.58 -1.71
N GLU A 138 1.66 19.62 -1.22
CA GLU A 138 3.14 19.62 -1.38
C GLU A 138 3.59 19.74 -2.85
N TRP A 139 2.74 19.37 -3.83
CA TRP A 139 3.04 19.60 -5.25
C TRP A 139 2.82 21.02 -5.71
N SER A 140 1.77 21.67 -5.23
CA SER A 140 1.49 23.05 -5.62
C SER A 140 2.66 23.96 -5.28
N GLU A 141 3.31 23.72 -4.13
CA GLU A 141 4.52 24.42 -3.71
C GLU A 141 5.71 24.11 -4.63
N LYS A 142 5.90 22.85 -5.02
CA LYS A 142 6.97 22.44 -5.95
C LYS A 142 6.77 23.01 -7.35
N ASP A 143 5.54 23.08 -7.84
CA ASP A 143 5.22 23.61 -9.16
C ASP A 143 5.48 25.12 -9.23
N LEU A 144 5.11 25.87 -8.19
CA LEU A 144 5.42 27.30 -8.06
C LEU A 144 6.93 27.60 -8.08
N THR A 145 7.75 26.69 -7.55
CA THR A 145 9.23 26.85 -7.57
C THR A 145 9.91 26.39 -8.86
N ARG A 146 9.16 25.80 -9.80
CA ARG A 146 9.67 25.29 -11.09
C ARG A 146 9.38 26.23 -12.28
N GLN A 147 8.60 27.29 -12.08
CA GLN A 147 8.33 28.36 -13.04
C GLN A 147 9.39 29.47 -12.92
#